data_AF-A0A3D5PZF8-F1
#
_entry.id   AF-A0A3D5PZF8-F1
#
_cell.length_a   1.000
_cell.length_b   1.000
_cell.length_c   1.000
_cell.angle_alpha   90.00
_cell.angle_beta   90.00
_cell.angle_gamma   90.00
#
_symmetry.space_group_name_H-M   'P 1'
#
loop_
_entity.id
_entity.type
_entity.pdbx_description
1 polymer ?
#
loop_
_entity_poly.entity_id
_entity_poly.type
_entity_poly.pdbx_seq_one_letter_code
_entity_poly.pdbx_strand_id
1 'polypeptide(L)' 'IVPEISVSRGRVEITSARPLSAIDGYRAMFDLVPDESGEPIELRLYLSLNGEPVTETWLYQYLPPAPEDRKLY' A
#
# COMPACT_ATOMS: atom_id res chain seq x y z
N ILE A 1 -13.40 6.53 -6.44
CA ILE A 1 -12.44 5.40 -6.41
C ILE A 1 -11.62 5.53 -5.16
N VAL A 2 -11.51 4.47 -4.36
CA VAL A 2 -10.69 4.42 -3.15
C VAL A 2 -9.75 3.22 -3.23
N PRO A 3 -8.54 3.29 -2.65
CA PRO A 3 -7.66 2.13 -2.56
C PRO A 3 -8.05 1.29 -1.35
N GLU A 4 -8.34 0.01 -1.57
CA GLU A 4 -8.53 -0.98 -0.52
C GLU A 4 -7.21 -1.69 -0.30
N ILE A 5 -6.61 -1.50 0.88
CA ILE A 5 -5.26 -1.97 1.19
C ILE A 5 -5.31 -2.82 2.45
N SER A 6 -4.75 -4.03 2.38
CA SER A 6 -4.53 -4.86 3.55
C SER A 6 -3.06 -5.25 3.67
N VAL A 7 -2.60 -5.34 4.91
CA VAL A 7 -1.22 -5.71 5.25
C VAL A 7 -1.26 -6.82 6.30
N SER A 8 -0.34 -7.78 6.19
CA SER A 8 -0.26 -8.86 7.18
C SER A 8 0.25 -8.36 8.54
N ARG A 9 1.10 -7.31 8.54
CA ARG A 9 1.78 -6.75 9.72
C ARG A 9 2.03 -5.24 9.52
N GLY A 10 2.27 -4.51 10.59
CA GLY A 10 2.42 -3.05 10.56
C GLY A 10 1.08 -2.32 10.32
N ARG A 11 1.15 -1.10 9.79
CA ARG A 11 -0.04 -0.30 9.47
C ARG A 11 0.15 0.53 8.21
N VAL A 12 -0.97 0.88 7.59
CA VAL A 12 -1.04 1.73 6.40
C VAL A 12 -1.56 3.10 6.79
N GLU A 13 -0.91 4.14 6.30
CA GLU A 13 -1.28 5.54 6.54
C GLU A 13 -1.37 6.33 5.22
N ILE A 14 -1.98 7.51 5.29
CA ILE A 14 -2.02 8.51 4.19
C ILE A 14 -2.51 7.91 2.86
N THR A 15 -3.56 7.09 2.91
CA THR A 15 -4.10 6.43 1.73
C THR A 15 -4.79 7.42 0.79
N SER A 16 -4.54 7.29 -0.50
CA SER A 16 -5.27 8.05 -1.52
C SER A 16 -5.27 7.35 -2.88
N ALA A 17 -6.31 7.60 -3.66
CA ALA A 17 -6.36 7.27 -5.08
C ALA A 17 -6.63 8.56 -5.87
N ARG A 18 -5.75 8.89 -6.83
CA ARG A 18 -5.83 10.13 -7.62
C ARG A 18 -5.84 9.81 -9.11
N PRO A 19 -6.60 10.55 -9.94
CA PRO A 19 -6.51 10.43 -11.38
C PRO A 19 -5.07 10.68 -11.86
N LEU A 20 -4.60 9.90 -12.82
CA LEU A 20 -3.30 10.02 -13.47
C LEU A 20 -3.50 10.11 -14.99
N SER A 21 -3.52 11.34 -15.50
CA SER A 21 -3.82 11.63 -16.91
C SER A 21 -2.84 11.00 -17.89
N ALA A 22 -1.57 10.83 -17.50
CA ALA A 22 -0.52 10.27 -18.36
C ALA A 22 -0.81 8.84 -18.84
N ILE A 23 -1.67 8.09 -18.13
CA ILE A 23 -2.05 6.72 -18.47
C ILE A 23 -3.57 6.53 -18.55
N ASP A 24 -4.33 7.63 -18.57
CA ASP A 24 -5.81 7.62 -18.47
C ASP A 24 -6.33 6.68 -17.36
N GLY A 25 -5.70 6.77 -16.18
CA GLY A 25 -5.91 5.81 -15.11
C GLY A 25 -5.91 6.46 -13.72
N TYR A 26 -5.68 5.63 -12.70
CA TYR A 26 -5.60 6.06 -11.31
C TYR A 26 -4.27 5.63 -10.69
N ARG A 27 -3.76 6.46 -9.78
CA ARG A 27 -2.60 6.15 -8.94
C ARG A 27 -3.07 6.00 -7.49
N ALA A 28 -2.84 4.82 -6.92
CA ALA A 28 -2.92 4.61 -5.47
C ALA A 28 -1.61 5.06 -4.82
N MET A 29 -1.71 5.70 -3.66
CA MET A 29 -0.58 6.08 -2.82
C MET A 29 -0.92 5.76 -1.36
N PHE A 30 0.09 5.34 -0.61
CA PHE A 30 -0.01 5.02 0.80
C PHE A 30 1.39 4.97 1.40
N ASP A 31 1.46 5.16 2.71
CA ASP A 31 2.66 4.95 3.49
C ASP A 31 2.51 3.63 4.26
N LEU A 32 3.53 2.78 4.20
CA LEU A 32 3.63 1.58 5.04
C LEU A 32 4.53 1.89 6.23
N VAL A 33 4.01 1.71 7.44
CA VAL A 33 4.79 1.77 8.67
C VAL A 33 5.00 0.33 9.17
N PRO A 34 6.20 -0.24 9.00
CA PRO A 34 6.53 -1.58 9.49
C PRO A 34 6.51 -1.62 11.02
N ASP A 35 6.24 -2.78 11.59
CA ASP A 35 6.48 -2.99 13.02
C ASP A 35 7.95 -3.36 13.31
N GLU A 36 8.25 -3.71 14.56
CA GLU A 36 9.62 -3.98 15.03
C GLU A 36 10.16 -5.36 14.63
N SER A 37 9.34 -6.26 14.07
CA SER A 37 9.73 -7.67 13.88
C SER A 37 10.83 -7.87 12.84
N GLY A 38 10.94 -6.99 11.84
CA GLY A 38 11.84 -7.17 10.70
C GLY A 38 11.39 -8.24 9.68
N GLU A 39 10.30 -8.96 9.98
CA GLU A 39 9.76 -10.01 9.11
C GLU A 39 9.08 -9.44 7.85
N PRO A 40 9.02 -10.22 6.75
CA PRO A 40 8.33 -9.81 5.54
C PRO A 40 6.87 -9.42 5.78
N ILE A 41 6.44 -8.34 5.14
CA ILE A 41 5.07 -7.82 5.18
C ILE A 41 4.42 -8.14 3.84
N GLU A 42 3.28 -8.81 3.86
CA GLU A 42 2.47 -9.05 2.67
C GLU A 42 1.50 -7.89 2.49
N LEU A 43 1.41 -7.36 1.28
CA LEU A 43 0.49 -6.30 0.90
C LEU A 43 -0.47 -6.82 -0.18
N ARG A 44 -1.73 -6.43 -0.03
CA ARG A 44 -2.74 -6.56 -1.08
C ARG A 44 -3.36 -5.20 -1.32
N LEU A 45 -3.51 -4.83 -2.59
CA LEU A 45 -4.15 -3.58 -3.00
C LEU A 45 -5.06 -3.83 -4.19
N TYR A 46 -6.27 -3.27 -4.15
CA TYR A 46 -7.09 -3.07 -5.34
C TYR A 46 -7.80 -1.73 -5.22
N LEU A 47 -8.32 -1.21 -6.34
CA LEU A 47 -9.16 -0.02 -6.32
C LEU A 47 -10.63 -0.44 -6.26
N SER A 48 -11.42 0.25 -5.44
CA SER A 48 -12.86 0.06 -5.36
C SER A 48 -13.63 1.32 -5.77
N LEU A 49 -14.81 1.13 -6.35
CA LEU A 49 -15.79 2.17 -6.61
C LEU A 49 -17.11 1.76 -5.93
N ASN A 50 -17.57 2.56 -4.96
CA ASN A 50 -18.76 2.26 -4.18
C ASN A 50 -18.75 0.88 -3.51
N GLY A 51 -17.57 0.43 -3.07
CA GLY A 51 -17.38 -0.87 -2.42
C GLY A 51 -17.20 -2.06 -3.38
N GLU A 52 -17.33 -1.84 -4.70
CA GLU A 52 -17.06 -2.89 -5.70
C GLU A 52 -15.63 -2.79 -6.24
N PRO A 53 -14.88 -3.91 -6.33
CA PRO A 53 -13.54 -3.92 -6.90
C PRO A 53 -13.59 -3.62 -8.41
N VAL A 54 -12.75 -2.67 -8.86
CA VAL A 54 -12.68 -2.24 -10.27
C VAL A 54 -11.33 -2.50 -10.93
N THR A 55 -10.37 -3.07 -10.18
CA THR A 55 -9.08 -3.52 -10.71
C THR A 55 -8.80 -4.95 -10.26
N GLU A 56 -7.82 -5.58 -10.90
CA GLU A 56 -7.16 -6.74 -10.33
C GLU A 56 -6.49 -6.40 -8.99
N THR A 57 -6.17 -7.43 -8.21
CA THR A 57 -5.45 -7.29 -6.93
C THR A 57 -3.95 -7.28 -7.18
N TRP A 58 -3.31 -6.16 -6.86
CA TRP A 58 -1.87 -6.06 -6.76
C TRP A 58 -1.39 -6.77 -5.47
N LEU A 59 -0.51 -7.75 -5.63
CA LEU A 59 0.13 -8.48 -4.54
C LEU A 59 1.61 -8.11 -4.49
N TYR A 60 2.09 -7.78 -3.29
CA TYR A 60 3.49 -7.42 -3.09
C TYR A 60 3.98 -7.90 -1.73
N GLN A 61 5.27 -8.16 -1.61
CA GLN A 61 5.91 -8.47 -0.34
C GLN A 61 7.02 -7.45 -0.09
N TYR A 62 6.95 -6.77 1.04
CA TYR A 62 7.94 -5.80 1.48
C TYR A 62 8.82 -6.41 2.57
N LEU A 63 10.14 -6.34 2.39
CA LEU A 63 11.12 -6.73 3.40
C LEU A 63 11.62 -5.45 4.08
N PRO A 64 11.19 -5.16 5.32
CA PRO A 64 11.65 -3.96 6.01
C PRO A 64 13.15 -4.06 6.31
N PRO A 65 13.89 -2.94 6.21
CA PRO A 65 15.25 -2.90 6.70
C PRO A 65 15.27 -3.14 8.22
N ALA A 66 16.44 -3.56 8.73
CA ALA A 66 16.65 -3.75 10.16
C ALA A 66 16.28 -2.45 10.92
N PRO A 67 15.76 -2.54 12.16
CA PRO A 67 15.34 -1.36 12.91
C PRO A 67 16.41 -0.27 13.02
N GLU A 68 17.67 -0.65 13.16
CA GLU A 68 18.84 0.25 13.23
C GLU A 68 19.13 1.00 11.92
N ASP A 69 18.69 0.47 10.78
CA ASP A 69 18.87 1.08 9.45
C ASP A 69 17.70 1.99 9.05
N ARG A 70 16.63 2.04 9.84
CA ARG A 70 15.44 2.85 9.57
C ARG A 70 15.72 4.33 9.90
N LYS A 71 16.27 5.05 8.92
CA LYS A 71 16.52 6.49 9.04
C LYS A 71 15.23 7.29 8.80
N LEU A 72 14.93 8.21 9.72
CA LEU A 72 13.93 9.25 9.51
C LEU A 72 14.56 10.36 8.66
N TYR A 73 13.94 10.67 7.53
CA TYR A 73 14.32 11.76 6.64
C TYR A 73 13.31 12.89 6.71
#